data_AF-A6LX47-F1
#
_entry.id   AF-A6LX47-F1
#
_cell.length_a   1.000
_cell.length_b   1.000
_cell.length_c   1.000
_cell.angle_alpha   90.00
_cell.angle_beta   90.00
_cell.angle_gamma   90.00
#
_symmetry.space_group_name_H-M   'P 1'
#
loop_
_entity.id
_entity.type
_entity.pdbx_description
1 polymer ?
#
loop_
_entity_poly.entity_id
_entity_poly.type
_entity_poly.pdbx_seq_one_letter_code
_entity_poly.pdbx_strand_id
1 'polypeptide(L)'
;MKTDLLEKGAILQRDKETYAIAPHLTAGLVTPEILRNIADVAEKYNAAAIKVTGAQRIALVGLKEEDLDNAWDDLGMDPGAAVGLCVRSIKVCPGTTFCKRGLQNSVAVGSKLDSLYHGKELPNKLKMGVSGCPHSCADSAFKDIGLIGSGKGWMFYVGGKGGARPRIADRIALSVSEEKVYDLIEKVIEVYRENATNRERLGDYIDRVGLDEFKEQINLNSYL
;
A
#
# COMPACT_ATOMS: atom_id res chain seq x y z
N MET A 1 -16.13 23.22 8.64
CA MET A 1 -14.66 23.17 8.44
C MET A 1 -14.43 22.20 7.30
N LYS A 2 -13.67 22.58 6.25
CA LYS A 2 -13.37 21.66 5.14
C LYS A 2 -12.64 20.42 5.66
N THR A 3 -12.87 19.27 5.04
CA THR A 3 -12.24 17.99 5.36
C THR A 3 -11.71 17.36 4.08
N ASP A 4 -11.02 16.22 4.19
CA ASP A 4 -10.76 15.37 3.03
C ASP A 4 -12.08 15.00 2.34
N LEU A 5 -12.07 14.96 1.01
CA LEU A 5 -13.21 14.55 0.18
C LEU A 5 -12.93 13.13 -0.30
N LEU A 6 -13.40 12.14 0.47
CA LEU A 6 -13.06 10.73 0.28
C LEU A 6 -13.62 10.19 -1.04
N GLU A 7 -14.83 10.60 -1.39
CA GLU A 7 -15.52 10.27 -2.63
C GLU A 7 -14.80 10.77 -3.88
N LYS A 8 -14.03 11.86 -3.75
CA LYS A 8 -13.19 12.43 -4.81
C LYS A 8 -11.73 11.99 -4.72
N GLY A 9 -11.37 11.15 -3.75
CA GLY A 9 -9.98 10.78 -3.48
C GLY A 9 -9.06 11.98 -3.18
N ALA A 10 -9.64 13.10 -2.72
CA ALA A 10 -8.95 14.38 -2.58
C ALA A 10 -8.62 14.69 -1.12
N ILE A 11 -7.40 15.16 -0.89
CA ILE A 11 -6.80 15.35 0.43
C ILE A 11 -6.70 16.84 0.71
N LEU A 12 -7.35 17.33 1.76
CA LEU A 12 -7.30 18.75 2.10
C LEU A 12 -5.88 19.16 2.52
N GLN A 13 -5.38 20.23 1.93
CA GLN A 13 -4.03 20.72 2.20
C GLN A 13 -3.98 21.64 3.43
N ARG A 14 -2.76 22.04 3.81
CA ARG A 14 -2.48 22.82 5.02
C ARG A 14 -3.18 24.18 5.03
N ASP A 15 -3.37 24.78 3.86
CA ASP A 15 -4.06 26.06 3.68
C ASP A 15 -5.56 25.99 3.95
N LYS A 16 -6.13 24.78 4.08
CA LYS A 16 -7.57 24.53 4.29
C LYS A 16 -8.45 25.00 3.12
N GLU A 17 -7.87 25.21 1.96
CA GLU A 17 -8.57 25.70 0.77
C GLU A 17 -8.35 24.79 -0.43
N THR A 18 -7.10 24.33 -0.62
CA THR A 18 -6.71 23.50 -1.76
C THR A 18 -6.63 22.02 -1.38
N TYR A 19 -6.56 21.18 -2.41
CA TYR A 19 -6.55 19.73 -2.29
C TYR A 19 -5.36 19.12 -3.03
N ALA A 20 -5.02 17.90 -2.66
CA ALA A 20 -4.14 17.05 -3.44
C ALA A 20 -4.89 15.80 -3.90
N ILE A 21 -4.63 15.37 -5.13
CA ILE A 21 -5.08 14.09 -5.68
C ILE A 21 -3.87 13.23 -6.00
N ALA A 22 -4.04 11.91 -5.95
CA ALA A 22 -2.98 10.97 -6.27
C ALA A 22 -3.57 9.86 -7.14
N PRO A 23 -3.30 9.85 -8.45
CA PRO A 23 -3.76 8.77 -9.32
C PRO A 23 -3.13 7.44 -8.91
N HIS A 24 -3.85 6.35 -9.20
CA HIS A 24 -3.39 5.00 -8.90
C HIS A 24 -2.26 4.59 -9.83
N LEU A 25 -1.15 4.11 -9.24
CA LEU A 25 0.05 3.65 -9.94
C LEU A 25 0.42 2.26 -9.43
N THR A 26 -0.06 1.22 -10.10
CA THR A 26 0.22 -0.17 -9.72
C THR A 26 1.72 -0.45 -9.67
N ALA A 27 2.17 -0.97 -8.52
CA ALA A 27 3.57 -1.25 -8.22
C ALA A 27 4.54 -0.05 -8.42
N GLY A 28 4.02 1.17 -8.50
CA GLY A 28 4.82 2.38 -8.78
C GLY A 28 5.44 2.39 -10.18
N LEU A 29 4.90 1.62 -11.13
CA LEU A 29 5.34 1.60 -12.51
C LEU A 29 4.58 2.64 -13.34
N VAL A 30 5.30 3.37 -14.19
CA VAL A 30 4.76 4.43 -15.04
C VAL A 30 5.38 4.36 -16.42
N THR A 31 4.59 4.69 -17.44
CA THR A 31 5.08 4.93 -18.81
C THR A 31 5.37 6.42 -19.00
N PRO A 32 6.15 6.80 -20.04
CA PRO A 32 6.30 8.20 -20.42
C PRO A 32 4.97 8.92 -20.68
N GLU A 33 4.00 8.24 -21.28
CA GLU A 33 2.65 8.76 -21.52
C GLU A 33 1.94 9.12 -20.21
N ILE A 34 1.97 8.24 -19.21
CA ILE A 34 1.38 8.53 -17.89
C ILE A 34 2.06 9.75 -17.26
N LEU A 35 3.39 9.84 -17.34
CA LEU A 35 4.13 10.98 -16.79
C LEU A 35 3.82 12.29 -17.51
N ARG A 36 3.69 12.27 -18.84
CA ARG A 36 3.25 13.44 -19.63
C ARG A 36 1.85 13.87 -19.22
N ASN A 37 0.90 12.93 -19.14
CA ASN A 37 -0.47 13.24 -18.75
C ASN A 37 -0.55 13.88 -17.35
N ILE A 38 0.16 13.32 -16.36
CA ILE A 38 0.25 13.91 -15.02
C ILE A 38 0.83 15.33 -15.06
N ALA A 39 1.85 15.57 -15.88
CA ALA A 39 2.44 16.90 -16.04
C ALA A 39 1.48 17.90 -16.71
N ASP A 40 0.80 17.48 -17.77
CA ASP A 40 -0.16 18.29 -18.53
C ASP A 40 -1.34 18.71 -17.63
N VAL A 41 -1.90 17.77 -16.85
CA VAL A 41 -2.96 18.07 -15.86
C VAL A 41 -2.45 19.01 -14.77
N ALA A 42 -1.25 18.75 -14.23
CA ALA A 42 -0.67 19.61 -13.21
C ALA A 42 -0.49 21.06 -13.71
N GLU A 43 -0.05 21.24 -14.96
CA GLU A 43 0.08 22.56 -15.58
C GLU A 43 -1.29 23.22 -15.82
N LYS A 44 -2.23 22.49 -16.45
CA LYS A 44 -3.58 23.00 -16.78
C LYS A 44 -4.33 23.53 -15.56
N TYR A 45 -4.23 22.85 -14.42
CA TYR A 45 -4.91 23.21 -13.18
C TYR A 45 -4.03 23.98 -12.19
N ASN A 46 -2.86 24.46 -12.63
CA ASN A 46 -1.94 25.27 -11.83
C ASN A 46 -1.58 24.61 -10.49
N ALA A 47 -1.31 23.29 -10.50
CA ALA A 47 -0.90 22.56 -9.32
C ALA A 47 0.35 23.22 -8.71
N ALA A 48 0.30 23.49 -7.40
CA ALA A 48 1.42 24.08 -6.67
C ALA A 48 2.67 23.18 -6.66
N ALA A 49 2.50 21.87 -6.72
CA ALA A 49 3.60 20.91 -6.83
C ALA A 49 3.16 19.54 -7.35
N ILE A 50 4.09 18.82 -7.98
CA ILE A 50 4.02 17.38 -8.18
C ILE A 50 4.92 16.69 -7.16
N LYS A 51 4.36 15.84 -6.29
CA LYS A 51 5.09 15.18 -5.20
C LYS A 51 5.19 13.68 -5.40
N VAL A 52 6.42 13.18 -5.54
CA VAL A 52 6.71 11.74 -5.35
C VAL A 52 6.61 11.40 -3.86
N THR A 53 5.76 10.42 -3.54
CA THR A 53 5.48 10.01 -2.15
C THR A 53 6.31 8.80 -1.72
N GLY A 54 6.49 8.60 -0.41
CA GLY A 54 7.23 7.45 0.12
C GLY A 54 6.62 6.07 -0.13
N ALA A 55 5.42 6.02 -0.71
CA ALA A 55 4.71 4.80 -1.11
C ALA A 55 4.70 4.61 -2.65
N GLN A 56 5.66 5.18 -3.38
CA GLN A 56 5.79 5.06 -4.84
C GLN A 56 4.56 5.56 -5.62
N ARG A 57 3.95 6.64 -5.12
CA ARG A 57 2.86 7.35 -5.82
C ARG A 57 3.32 8.74 -6.23
N ILE A 58 2.63 9.33 -7.19
CA ILE A 58 2.77 10.73 -7.58
C ILE A 58 1.48 11.45 -7.16
N ALA A 59 1.60 12.60 -6.50
CA ALA A 59 0.47 13.42 -6.09
C ALA A 59 0.55 14.81 -6.73
N LEU A 60 -0.57 15.29 -7.27
CA LEU A 60 -0.74 16.68 -7.71
C LEU A 60 -1.29 17.45 -6.50
N VAL A 61 -0.59 18.50 -6.10
CA VAL A 61 -0.86 19.24 -4.85
C VAL A 61 -1.28 20.67 -5.18
N GLY A 62 -2.26 21.19 -4.45
CA GLY A 62 -2.66 22.60 -4.55
C GLY A 62 -3.77 22.85 -5.57
N LEU A 63 -4.57 21.84 -5.89
CA LEU A 63 -5.72 21.98 -6.79
C LEU A 63 -6.88 22.66 -6.06
N LYS A 64 -7.64 23.49 -6.78
CA LYS A 64 -8.88 24.06 -6.24
C LYS A 64 -9.97 23.01 -6.20
N GLU A 65 -10.89 23.14 -5.24
CA GLU A 65 -12.00 22.20 -5.06
C GLU A 65 -12.89 22.08 -6.31
N GLU A 66 -13.17 23.21 -6.97
CA GLU A 66 -14.00 23.32 -8.18
C GLU A 66 -13.39 22.66 -9.42
N ASP A 67 -12.06 22.48 -9.41
CA ASP A 67 -11.32 21.89 -10.53
C ASP A 67 -11.15 20.38 -10.41
N LEU A 68 -11.45 19.79 -9.24
CA LEU A 68 -11.12 18.39 -8.94
C LEU A 68 -11.75 17.39 -9.90
N ASP A 69 -13.03 17.58 -10.25
CA ASP A 69 -13.74 16.63 -11.11
C ASP A 69 -13.16 16.68 -12.53
N ASN A 70 -12.93 17.89 -13.07
CA ASN A 70 -12.31 18.05 -14.38
C ASN A 70 -10.86 17.53 -14.41
N ALA A 71 -10.10 17.72 -13.33
CA ALA A 71 -8.73 17.21 -13.24
C ALA A 71 -8.69 15.68 -13.23
N TRP A 72 -9.67 15.01 -12.60
CA TRP A 72 -9.79 13.56 -12.68
C TRP A 72 -10.21 13.08 -14.07
N ASP A 73 -11.15 13.76 -14.71
CA ASP A 73 -11.59 13.44 -16.07
C ASP A 73 -10.45 13.56 -17.08
N ASP A 74 -9.64 14.62 -16.99
CA ASP A 74 -8.45 14.78 -17.83
C ASP A 74 -7.37 13.75 -17.54
N LEU A 75 -7.16 13.38 -16.26
CA LEU A 75 -6.25 12.29 -15.91
C LEU A 75 -6.70 10.97 -16.53
N GLY A 76 -8.01 10.69 -16.52
CA GLY A 76 -8.56 9.41 -16.98
C GLY A 76 -8.01 8.22 -16.19
N MET A 77 -7.71 8.42 -14.91
CA MET A 77 -7.11 7.43 -13.99
C MET A 77 -7.92 7.31 -12.72
N ASP A 78 -7.93 6.12 -12.12
CA ASP A 78 -8.59 5.90 -10.84
C ASP A 78 -7.85 6.54 -9.66
N PRO A 79 -8.56 6.94 -8.59
CA PRO A 79 -7.92 7.39 -7.35
C PRO A 79 -7.06 6.32 -6.67
N GLY A 80 -5.85 6.68 -6.28
CA GLY A 80 -4.86 5.76 -5.68
C GLY A 80 -5.09 5.40 -4.21
N ALA A 81 -6.32 5.54 -3.67
CA ALA A 81 -6.64 5.28 -2.26
C ALA A 81 -5.70 6.01 -1.27
N ALA A 82 -5.41 7.28 -1.54
CA ALA A 82 -4.44 8.05 -0.76
C ALA A 82 -4.96 8.58 0.60
N VAL A 83 -6.26 8.43 0.85
CA VAL A 83 -6.98 8.70 2.11
C VAL A 83 -7.91 7.54 2.44
N GLY A 84 -8.61 7.59 3.58
CA GLY A 84 -9.56 6.54 4.00
C GLY A 84 -8.96 5.40 4.83
N LEU A 85 -9.85 4.56 5.35
CA LEU A 85 -9.57 3.35 6.14
C LEU A 85 -9.61 2.12 5.23
N CYS A 86 -8.57 1.96 4.44
CA CYS A 86 -8.48 0.93 3.42
C CYS A 86 -7.02 0.47 3.22
N VAL A 87 -6.86 -0.58 2.42
CA VAL A 87 -5.55 -0.97 1.90
C VAL A 87 -5.01 0.12 0.98
N ARG A 88 -3.82 0.61 1.29
CA ARG A 88 -3.10 1.61 0.51
C ARG A 88 -2.32 0.95 -0.62
N SER A 89 -1.85 1.74 -1.58
CA SER A 89 -0.98 1.24 -2.66
C SER A 89 0.15 0.36 -2.15
N ILE A 90 0.36 -0.75 -2.85
CA ILE A 90 1.36 -1.76 -2.50
C ILE A 90 2.73 -1.25 -2.90
N LYS A 91 3.65 -1.13 -1.94
CA LYS A 91 5.03 -0.70 -2.24
C LYS A 91 5.83 -1.90 -2.75
N VAL A 92 6.50 -1.77 -3.88
CA VAL A 92 7.12 -2.90 -4.60
C VAL A 92 8.53 -2.53 -5.05
N CYS A 93 9.50 -3.40 -4.82
CA CYS A 93 10.83 -3.21 -5.41
C CYS A 93 10.89 -3.78 -6.84
N PRO A 94 11.93 -3.46 -7.64
CA PRO A 94 11.98 -3.91 -9.03
C PRO A 94 12.10 -5.44 -9.24
N GLY A 95 12.41 -6.21 -8.19
CA GLY A 95 12.40 -7.69 -8.21
C GLY A 95 13.32 -8.30 -9.29
N THR A 96 13.06 -9.56 -9.66
CA THR A 96 13.71 -10.20 -10.81
C THR A 96 13.30 -9.59 -12.14
N THR A 97 12.25 -8.76 -12.18
CA THR A 97 11.79 -8.06 -13.39
C THR A 97 12.83 -7.08 -13.92
N PHE A 98 13.47 -6.32 -13.03
CA PHE A 98 14.42 -5.27 -13.44
C PHE A 98 15.73 -5.25 -12.64
N CYS A 99 15.80 -5.90 -11.46
CA CYS A 99 16.97 -5.82 -10.59
C CYS A 99 17.79 -7.12 -10.65
N LYS A 100 19.10 -6.99 -10.93
CA LYS A 100 20.06 -8.12 -10.92
C LYS A 100 20.21 -8.84 -9.57
N ARG A 101 19.76 -8.23 -8.47
CA ARG A 101 19.79 -8.81 -7.11
C ARG A 101 18.48 -9.49 -6.74
N GLY A 102 17.45 -9.40 -7.58
CA GLY A 102 16.15 -10.02 -7.32
C GLY A 102 16.30 -11.53 -7.19
N LEU A 103 15.65 -12.11 -6.18
CA LEU A 103 15.51 -13.56 -6.00
C LEU A 103 14.10 -14.02 -6.34
N GLN A 104 13.11 -13.14 -6.19
CA GLN A 104 11.70 -13.37 -6.51
C GLN A 104 11.13 -12.21 -7.32
N ASN A 105 10.06 -12.48 -8.08
CA ASN A 105 9.39 -11.49 -8.92
C ASN A 105 8.43 -10.62 -8.10
N SER A 106 8.97 -9.63 -7.39
CA SER A 106 8.14 -8.74 -6.57
C SER A 106 7.18 -7.86 -7.36
N VAL A 107 7.48 -7.55 -8.63
CA VAL A 107 6.56 -6.78 -9.48
C VAL A 107 5.30 -7.58 -9.77
N ALA A 108 5.43 -8.83 -10.21
CA ALA A 108 4.27 -9.68 -10.48
C ALA A 108 3.42 -9.91 -9.22
N VAL A 109 4.06 -10.29 -8.11
CA VAL A 109 3.36 -10.53 -6.83
C VAL A 109 2.71 -9.23 -6.31
N GLY A 110 3.45 -8.12 -6.33
CA GLY A 110 2.96 -6.83 -5.88
C GLY A 110 1.77 -6.32 -6.71
N SER A 111 1.83 -6.43 -8.03
CA SER A 111 0.73 -6.06 -8.92
C SER A 111 -0.49 -6.97 -8.73
N LYS A 112 -0.30 -8.26 -8.47
CA LYS A 112 -1.41 -9.17 -8.16
C LYS A 112 -2.08 -8.78 -6.85
N LEU A 113 -1.31 -8.50 -5.80
CA LEU A 113 -1.86 -8.02 -4.53
C LEU A 113 -2.59 -6.68 -4.67
N ASP A 114 -2.04 -5.78 -5.50
CA ASP A 114 -2.67 -4.50 -5.81
C ASP A 114 -4.05 -4.72 -6.44
N SER A 115 -4.17 -5.61 -7.45
CA SER A 115 -5.45 -5.95 -8.08
C SER A 115 -6.48 -6.59 -7.13
N LEU A 116 -6.03 -7.30 -6.10
CA LEU A 116 -6.90 -8.00 -5.16
C LEU A 116 -7.38 -7.10 -4.01
N TYR A 117 -6.52 -6.19 -3.56
CA TYR A 117 -6.70 -5.55 -2.26
C TYR A 117 -6.68 -4.02 -2.31
N HIS A 118 -6.12 -3.37 -3.34
CA HIS A 118 -6.06 -1.90 -3.38
C HIS A 118 -7.44 -1.28 -3.16
N GLY A 119 -7.53 -0.29 -2.26
CA GLY A 119 -8.79 0.36 -1.93
C GLY A 119 -9.76 -0.46 -1.06
N LYS A 120 -9.49 -1.74 -0.78
CA LYS A 120 -10.36 -2.57 0.07
C LYS A 120 -10.51 -1.96 1.46
N GLU A 121 -11.75 -1.72 1.87
CA GLU A 121 -12.07 -1.14 3.18
C GLU A 121 -11.69 -2.09 4.33
N LEU A 122 -11.11 -1.51 5.38
CA LEU A 122 -10.62 -2.23 6.55
C LEU A 122 -10.82 -1.40 7.83
N PRO A 123 -10.75 -2.02 9.02
CA PRO A 123 -10.92 -1.31 10.30
C PRO A 123 -9.98 -0.09 10.47
N ASN A 124 -8.79 -0.14 9.87
CA ASN A 124 -7.89 0.99 9.70
C ASN A 124 -7.06 0.83 8.42
N LYS A 125 -6.28 1.86 8.05
CA LYS A 125 -5.37 1.81 6.90
C LYS A 125 -4.38 0.65 7.03
N LEU A 126 -4.24 -0.10 5.95
CA LEU A 126 -3.29 -1.21 5.84
C LEU A 126 -2.30 -0.91 4.72
N LYS A 127 -1.01 -1.13 4.97
CA LYS A 127 0.07 -0.95 4.00
C LYS A 127 0.76 -2.29 3.77
N MET A 128 1.01 -2.61 2.51
CA MET A 128 1.80 -3.79 2.15
C MET A 128 3.11 -3.41 1.49
N GLY A 129 4.10 -4.31 1.56
CA GLY A 129 5.39 -4.13 0.91
C GLY A 129 5.96 -5.44 0.38
N VAL A 130 6.31 -5.48 -0.90
CA VAL A 130 6.85 -6.67 -1.57
C VAL A 130 8.27 -6.40 -2.05
N SER A 131 9.22 -7.08 -1.45
CA SER A 131 10.64 -6.99 -1.79
C SER A 131 11.14 -8.32 -2.33
N GLY A 132 11.68 -8.35 -3.55
CA GLY A 132 12.13 -9.60 -4.19
C GLY A 132 13.44 -10.18 -3.64
N CYS A 133 14.09 -9.55 -2.65
CA CYS A 133 15.31 -10.06 -2.01
C CYS A 133 15.51 -9.46 -0.60
N PRO A 134 16.45 -9.99 0.21
CA PRO A 134 16.69 -9.53 1.59
C PRO A 134 17.10 -8.05 1.77
N HIS A 135 17.46 -7.32 0.71
CA HIS A 135 17.72 -5.88 0.80
C HIS A 135 16.48 -5.07 1.18
N SER A 136 15.28 -5.64 0.99
CA SER A 136 14.02 -5.08 1.48
C SER A 136 13.73 -3.65 1.00
N CYS A 137 14.03 -3.31 -0.26
CA CYS A 137 13.87 -1.94 -0.78
C CYS A 137 12.42 -1.40 -0.75
N ALA A 138 11.41 -2.26 -0.51
CA ALA A 138 10.03 -1.84 -0.27
C ALA A 138 9.70 -1.57 1.21
N ASP A 139 10.71 -1.59 2.09
CA ASP A 139 10.60 -1.51 3.55
C ASP A 139 9.65 -2.58 4.11
N SER A 140 9.69 -3.80 3.57
CA SER A 140 8.67 -4.84 3.80
C SER A 140 8.51 -5.18 5.29
N ALA A 141 9.59 -5.16 6.07
CA ALA A 141 9.54 -5.41 7.53
C ALA A 141 8.96 -4.24 8.36
N PHE A 142 8.57 -3.13 7.73
CA PHE A 142 7.93 -1.97 8.36
C PHE A 142 6.50 -1.73 7.84
N LYS A 143 5.93 -2.70 7.13
CA LYS A 143 4.55 -2.68 6.61
C LYS A 143 3.65 -3.56 7.45
N ASP A 144 2.34 -3.30 7.39
CA ASP A 144 1.36 -4.12 8.10
C ASP A 144 1.41 -5.57 7.60
N ILE A 145 1.64 -5.75 6.29
CA ILE A 145 1.98 -7.04 5.68
C ILE A 145 3.21 -6.87 4.80
N GLY A 146 4.23 -7.70 5.00
CA GLY A 146 5.50 -7.63 4.30
C GLY A 146 5.92 -8.96 3.71
N LEU A 147 6.36 -8.94 2.45
CA LEU A 147 6.94 -10.09 1.78
C LEU A 147 8.39 -9.80 1.42
N ILE A 148 9.30 -10.70 1.77
CA ILE A 148 10.71 -10.64 1.37
C ILE A 148 11.12 -11.95 0.70
N GLY A 149 11.45 -11.86 -0.58
CA GLY A 149 11.86 -12.98 -1.40
C GLY A 149 13.20 -13.58 -0.97
N SER A 150 13.29 -14.90 -1.06
CA SER A 150 14.49 -15.72 -0.87
C SER A 150 14.58 -16.77 -1.99
N GLY A 151 15.67 -17.53 -2.05
CA GLY A 151 15.78 -18.64 -3.01
C GLY A 151 14.79 -19.79 -2.75
N LYS A 152 14.10 -19.83 -1.60
CA LYS A 152 13.18 -20.90 -1.19
C LYS A 152 11.70 -20.46 -1.15
N GLY A 153 11.39 -19.26 -1.62
CA GLY A 153 10.07 -18.64 -1.53
C GLY A 153 10.09 -17.34 -0.73
N TRP A 154 8.98 -17.01 -0.08
CA TRP A 154 8.77 -15.73 0.58
C TRP A 154 8.86 -15.83 2.10
N MET A 155 9.69 -14.98 2.71
CA MET A 155 9.56 -14.68 4.12
C MET A 155 8.35 -13.77 4.33
N PHE A 156 7.49 -14.13 5.27
CA PHE A 156 6.24 -13.41 5.56
C PHE A 156 6.35 -12.64 6.86
N TYR A 157 6.05 -11.35 6.81
CA TYR A 157 6.08 -10.41 7.92
C TYR A 157 4.69 -9.80 8.15
N VAL A 158 4.32 -9.57 9.41
CA VAL A 158 3.02 -9.02 9.78
C VAL A 158 3.10 -8.03 10.95
N GLY A 159 2.22 -7.03 10.98
CA GLY A 159 2.06 -6.10 12.10
C GLY A 159 2.97 -4.87 12.09
N GLY A 160 3.82 -4.69 11.08
CA GLY A 160 4.70 -3.52 11.01
C GLY A 160 3.95 -2.21 10.76
N LYS A 161 4.45 -1.10 11.29
CA LYS A 161 3.94 0.24 10.95
C LYS A 161 4.97 1.32 11.21
N GLY A 162 4.90 2.37 10.39
CA GLY A 162 5.39 3.70 10.76
C GLY A 162 4.33 4.53 11.49
N GLY A 163 4.71 5.71 11.97
CA GLY A 163 3.83 6.66 12.66
C GLY A 163 4.40 7.06 14.02
N ALA A 164 3.57 7.64 14.88
CA ALA A 164 3.98 8.11 16.21
C ALA A 164 4.50 6.99 17.12
N ARG A 165 3.99 5.76 16.93
CA ARG A 165 4.49 4.53 17.57
C ARG A 165 4.93 3.57 16.46
N PRO A 166 6.20 3.64 16.02
CA PRO A 166 6.72 2.72 15.02
C PRO A 166 6.81 1.30 15.59
N ARG A 167 6.55 0.30 14.74
CA ARG A 167 6.60 -1.12 15.07
C ARG A 167 7.26 -1.87 13.92
N ILE A 168 8.26 -2.67 14.23
CA ILE A 168 8.84 -3.63 13.28
C ILE A 168 7.87 -4.81 13.17
N ALA A 169 7.67 -5.32 11.96
CA ALA A 169 6.80 -6.47 11.71
C ALA A 169 7.42 -7.76 12.25
N ASP A 170 6.58 -8.67 12.75
CA ASP A 170 6.97 -10.01 13.16
C ASP A 170 7.12 -10.91 11.94
N ARG A 171 8.24 -11.62 11.82
CA ARG A 171 8.40 -12.65 10.80
C ARG A 171 7.73 -13.93 11.26
N ILE A 172 6.62 -14.27 10.62
CA ILE A 172 5.83 -15.46 10.97
C ILE A 172 6.19 -16.68 10.12
N ALA A 173 6.75 -16.49 8.92
CA ALA A 173 7.17 -17.59 8.06
C ALA A 173 8.50 -17.29 7.33
N LEU A 174 9.29 -18.32 7.08
CA LEU A 174 10.58 -18.21 6.38
C LEU A 174 10.51 -18.53 4.89
N SER A 175 9.59 -19.41 4.48
CA SER A 175 9.54 -19.93 3.12
C SER A 175 8.11 -20.34 2.76
N VAL A 176 7.29 -19.36 2.41
CA VAL A 176 5.95 -19.59 1.85
C VAL A 176 6.08 -19.63 0.33
N SER A 177 5.48 -20.63 -0.33
CA SER A 177 5.41 -20.67 -1.79
C SER A 177 4.55 -19.51 -2.30
N GLU A 178 4.80 -19.03 -3.51
CA GLU A 178 4.02 -17.92 -4.08
C GLU A 178 2.51 -18.23 -4.13
N GLU A 179 2.14 -19.47 -4.45
CA GLU A 179 0.75 -19.95 -4.49
C GLU A 179 0.06 -19.75 -3.13
N LYS A 180 0.72 -20.12 -2.04
CA LYS A 180 0.17 -20.05 -0.67
C LYS A 180 0.22 -18.64 -0.07
N VAL A 181 1.03 -17.73 -0.61
CA VAL A 181 1.19 -16.37 -0.07
C VAL A 181 -0.12 -15.58 -0.16
N TYR A 182 -0.84 -15.69 -1.27
CA TYR A 182 -2.10 -14.96 -1.46
C TYR A 182 -3.16 -15.41 -0.45
N ASP A 183 -3.33 -16.72 -0.30
CA ASP A 183 -4.29 -17.30 0.65
C ASP A 183 -3.95 -16.93 2.10
N LEU A 184 -2.65 -16.91 2.45
CA LEU A 184 -2.21 -16.47 3.78
C LEU A 184 -2.50 -14.98 4.03
N ILE A 185 -2.31 -14.12 3.02
CA ILE A 185 -2.67 -12.69 3.11
C ILE A 185 -4.18 -12.52 3.29
N GLU A 186 -4.98 -13.25 2.51
CA GLU A 186 -6.43 -13.24 2.65
C GLU A 186 -6.83 -13.62 4.08
N LYS A 187 -6.27 -14.70 4.61
CA LYS A 187 -6.59 -15.15 5.97
C LYS A 187 -6.19 -14.13 7.04
N VAL A 188 -5.03 -13.49 6.91
CA VAL A 188 -4.61 -12.40 7.80
C VAL A 188 -5.61 -11.24 7.75
N ILE A 189 -6.07 -10.86 6.55
CA ILE A 189 -7.03 -9.76 6.37
C ILE A 189 -8.39 -10.11 6.96
N GLU A 190 -8.88 -11.34 6.74
CA GLU A 190 -10.14 -11.83 7.32
C GLU A 190 -10.12 -11.76 8.84
N VAL A 191 -9.13 -12.39 9.47
CA VAL A 191 -8.97 -12.41 10.93
C VAL A 191 -8.87 -10.99 11.48
N TYR A 192 -8.08 -10.12 10.84
CA TYR A 192 -7.97 -8.73 11.25
C TYR A 192 -9.31 -7.99 11.15
N ARG A 193 -10.04 -8.16 10.04
CA ARG A 193 -11.33 -7.48 9.82
C ARG A 193 -12.39 -7.91 10.85
N GLU A 194 -12.40 -9.19 11.22
CA GLU A 194 -13.38 -9.77 12.14
C GLU A 194 -13.11 -9.39 13.61
N ASN A 195 -11.84 -9.25 14.00
CA ASN A 195 -11.45 -9.18 15.41
C ASN A 195 -10.89 -7.82 15.86
N ALA A 196 -10.57 -6.92 14.93
CA ALA A 196 -10.09 -5.59 15.26
C ALA A 196 -11.18 -4.72 15.88
N THR A 197 -10.81 -3.98 16.91
CA THR A 197 -11.69 -3.08 17.66
C THR A 197 -11.14 -1.66 17.62
N ASN A 198 -12.01 -0.66 17.86
CA ASN A 198 -11.58 0.74 18.05
C ASN A 198 -10.67 1.32 16.94
N ARG A 199 -10.85 0.87 15.69
CA ARG A 199 -10.00 1.24 14.54
C ARG A 199 -8.51 1.01 14.83
N GLU A 200 -8.14 -0.04 15.57
CA GLU A 200 -6.74 -0.37 15.81
C GLU A 200 -6.02 -0.79 14.50
N ARG A 201 -4.70 -0.58 14.41
CA ARG A 201 -3.91 -1.09 13.27
C ARG A 201 -3.64 -2.59 13.45
N LEU A 202 -3.29 -3.29 12.37
CA LEU A 202 -2.97 -4.72 12.42
C LEU A 202 -1.89 -5.05 13.48
N GLY A 203 -0.83 -4.23 13.58
CA GLY A 203 0.18 -4.42 14.62
C GLY A 203 -0.35 -4.24 16.05
N ASP A 204 -1.25 -3.28 16.28
CA ASP A 204 -1.85 -3.07 17.60
C ASP A 204 -2.78 -4.23 17.98
N TYR A 205 -3.52 -4.77 17.00
CA TYR A 205 -4.32 -5.97 17.17
C TYR A 205 -3.46 -7.16 17.61
N ILE A 206 -2.34 -7.41 16.91
CA ILE A 206 -1.40 -8.50 17.24
C ILE A 206 -0.81 -8.30 18.63
N ASP A 207 -0.43 -7.07 19.01
CA ASP A 207 0.10 -6.78 20.34
C ASP A 207 -0.94 -7.03 21.44
N ARG A 208 -2.23 -6.80 21.16
CA ARG A 208 -3.33 -7.02 22.10
C ARG A 208 -3.64 -8.50 22.32
N VAL A 209 -3.69 -9.31 21.26
CA VAL A 209 -4.03 -10.74 21.37
C VAL A 209 -2.81 -11.63 21.64
N GLY A 210 -1.62 -11.14 21.31
CA GLY A 210 -0.38 -11.91 21.35
C GLY A 210 -0.07 -12.57 20.01
N LEU A 211 1.22 -12.64 19.66
CA LEU A 211 1.65 -13.15 18.36
C LEU A 211 1.31 -14.63 18.15
N ASP A 212 1.42 -15.46 19.19
CA ASP A 212 1.17 -16.89 19.06
C ASP A 212 -0.32 -17.19 18.88
N GLU A 213 -1.19 -16.52 19.65
CA GLU A 213 -2.64 -16.54 19.44
C GLU A 213 -3.01 -16.09 18.02
N PHE A 214 -2.40 -15.01 17.53
CA PHE A 214 -2.65 -14.55 16.16
C PHE A 214 -2.25 -15.61 15.11
N LYS A 215 -1.11 -16.31 15.28
CA LYS A 215 -0.67 -17.39 14.38
C LYS A 215 -1.65 -18.57 14.37
N GLU A 216 -2.26 -18.88 15.52
CA GLU A 216 -3.29 -19.91 15.63
C GLU A 216 -4.58 -19.50 14.90
N GLN A 217 -5.04 -18.25 15.07
CA GLN A 217 -6.23 -17.74 14.39
C GLN A 217 -6.14 -17.79 12.87
N ILE A 218 -4.94 -17.50 12.32
CA ILE A 218 -4.71 -17.60 10.87
C ILE A 218 -4.35 -19.03 10.43
N ASN A 219 -4.31 -20.00 11.34
CA ASN A 219 -3.90 -21.39 11.08
C ASN A 219 -2.58 -21.46 10.29
N LEU A 220 -1.55 -20.75 10.74
CA LEU A 220 -0.31 -20.54 9.97
C LEU A 220 0.31 -21.83 9.42
N ASN A 221 0.21 -22.93 10.17
CA ASN A 221 0.82 -24.22 9.81
C ASN A 221 0.26 -24.84 8.51
N SER A 222 -0.95 -24.48 8.05
CA SER A 222 -1.47 -24.96 6.76
C SER A 222 -0.73 -24.36 5.56
N TYR A 223 0.02 -23.27 5.76
CA TYR A 223 0.67 -22.50 4.70
C TYR A 223 2.19 -22.76 4.60
N LEU A 224 2.77 -23.39 5.61
CA LEU A 224 4.18 -23.81 5.62
C LEU A 224 4.38 -25.12 4.83
#